data_AF-A0A7J7SWP7-F1
#
_entry.id   AF-A0A7J7SWP7-F1
#
_cell.length_a   1.000
_cell.length_b   1.000
_cell.length_c   1.000
_cell.angle_alpha   90.00
_cell.angle_beta   90.00
_cell.angle_gamma   90.00
#
_symmetry.space_group_name_H-M   'P 1'
#
loop_
_entity.id
_entity.type
_entity.pdbx_description
1 polymer ?
#
loop_
_entity_poly.entity_id
_entity_poly.type
_entity_poly.pdbx_seq_one_letter_code
_entity_poly.pdbx_strand_id
1 'polypeptide(L)'
;MFAGCPGLWVLVVLGGSWAGAGSLGAQAAPLRQFYVVAEGIIWNYRPEPANQSLNPFATSFKKIVYREYETHFKKEKPRSRNSGLLGPTLYAEVGDIMKVHFKNKADKPVSIHPQGIQYSKFSEAITPWKRVTE
;
A
#
# COMPACT_ATOMS: atom_id res chain seq x y z
N MET A 1 40.95 -73.21 -38.84
CA MET A 1 39.71 -72.92 -38.08
C MET A 1 39.96 -71.60 -37.35
N PHE A 2 39.07 -70.63 -37.55
CA PHE A 2 39.19 -69.23 -37.17
C PHE A 2 39.14 -69.00 -35.65
N ALA A 3 39.80 -67.94 -35.16
CA ALA A 3 39.34 -66.97 -34.14
C ALA A 3 40.57 -66.15 -33.70
N GLY A 4 40.60 -64.82 -33.64
CA GLY A 4 39.53 -63.82 -33.59
C GLY A 4 40.02 -62.74 -32.62
N CYS A 5 40.44 -61.59 -33.15
CA CYS A 5 40.87 -60.42 -32.37
C CYS A 5 39.72 -59.91 -31.48
N PRO A 6 39.94 -59.57 -30.19
CA PRO A 6 38.97 -58.79 -29.44
C PRO A 6 39.29 -57.30 -29.57
N GLY A 7 38.38 -56.57 -30.21
CA GLY A 7 38.41 -55.12 -30.29
C GLY A 7 38.19 -54.46 -28.92
N LEU A 8 38.98 -53.43 -28.67
CA LEU A 8 38.93 -52.57 -27.49
C LEU A 8 37.74 -51.60 -27.62
N TRP A 9 36.74 -51.72 -26.76
CA TRP A 9 35.65 -50.74 -26.67
C TRP A 9 36.03 -49.64 -25.69
N VAL A 10 36.27 -48.42 -26.18
CA VAL A 10 36.41 -47.22 -25.32
C VAL A 10 35.05 -46.53 -25.27
N LEU A 11 34.39 -46.58 -24.12
CA LEU A 11 33.22 -45.76 -23.80
C LEU A 11 33.69 -44.40 -23.28
N VAL A 12 33.52 -43.33 -24.07
CA VAL A 12 33.70 -41.96 -23.61
C VAL A 12 32.39 -41.49 -22.99
N VAL A 13 32.33 -41.43 -21.65
CA VAL A 13 31.25 -40.75 -20.93
C VAL A 13 31.64 -39.27 -20.80
N LEU A 14 31.07 -38.42 -21.66
CA LEU A 14 31.17 -36.97 -21.49
C LEU A 14 30.31 -36.57 -20.29
N GLY A 15 30.99 -35.99 -19.29
CA GLY A 15 30.45 -35.63 -17.99
C GLY A 15 29.24 -34.69 -18.08
N GLY A 16 28.31 -34.90 -17.16
CA GLY A 16 27.15 -34.05 -16.97
C GLY A 16 27.58 -32.62 -16.63
N SER A 17 27.10 -31.67 -17.43
CA SER A 17 27.21 -30.25 -17.15
C SER A 17 26.28 -29.91 -15.98
N TRP A 18 26.85 -29.73 -14.79
CA TRP A 18 26.18 -29.07 -13.68
C TRP A 18 26.09 -27.58 -14.00
N ALA A 19 24.99 -27.15 -14.60
CA ALA A 19 24.61 -25.74 -14.70
C ALA A 19 23.54 -25.42 -13.66
N GLY A 20 23.85 -25.66 -12.39
CA GLY A 20 23.11 -25.08 -11.27
C GLY A 20 23.50 -23.61 -11.08
N ALA A 21 23.24 -22.76 -12.07
CA ALA A 21 23.23 -21.32 -11.87
C ALA A 21 21.94 -20.98 -11.11
N GLY A 22 22.01 -21.06 -9.78
CA GLY A 22 20.97 -20.50 -8.93
C GLY A 22 20.88 -19.01 -9.22
N SER A 23 19.85 -18.60 -9.96
CA SER A 23 19.52 -17.19 -10.08
C SER A 23 19.23 -16.70 -8.67
N LEU A 24 20.10 -15.87 -8.11
CA LEU A 24 19.71 -14.95 -7.04
C LEU A 24 18.75 -13.97 -7.70
N GLY A 25 17.50 -14.41 -7.88
CA GLY A 25 16.44 -13.57 -8.39
C GLY A 25 16.31 -12.43 -7.41
N ALA A 26 16.68 -11.22 -7.84
CA ALA A 26 16.21 -10.01 -7.21
C ALA A 26 14.68 -10.12 -7.21
N GLN A 27 14.12 -10.48 -6.05
CA GLN A 27 12.69 -10.61 -5.91
C GLN A 27 12.12 -9.22 -6.17
N ALA A 28 11.40 -9.08 -7.29
CA ALA A 28 10.88 -7.79 -7.73
C ALA A 28 10.05 -7.17 -6.60
N ALA A 29 10.41 -5.95 -6.20
CA ALA A 29 9.73 -5.16 -5.18
C ALA A 29 8.21 -5.22 -5.38
N PRO A 30 7.44 -5.88 -4.49
CA PRO A 30 6.00 -5.94 -4.61
C PRO A 30 5.36 -4.56 -4.62
N LEU A 31 4.51 -4.30 -5.62
CA LEU A 31 3.72 -3.07 -5.70
C LEU A 31 2.41 -3.23 -4.92
N ARG A 32 2.25 -2.49 -3.81
CA ARG A 32 1.01 -2.46 -3.03
C ARG A 32 0.19 -1.22 -3.36
N GLN A 33 -1.05 -1.43 -3.79
CA GLN A 33 -1.96 -0.35 -4.19
C GLN A 33 -3.01 -0.09 -3.12
N PHE A 34 -3.15 1.17 -2.73
CA PHE A 34 -4.14 1.63 -1.76
C PHE A 34 -5.01 2.71 -2.38
N TYR A 35 -6.31 2.69 -2.11
CA TYR A 35 -7.25 3.71 -2.57
C TYR A 35 -7.81 4.42 -1.35
N VAL A 36 -7.44 5.69 -1.16
CA VAL A 36 -7.78 6.46 0.03
C VAL A 36 -8.64 7.66 -0.38
N VAL A 37 -9.75 7.84 0.31
CA VAL A 37 -10.67 8.95 0.12
C VAL A 37 -10.68 9.80 1.38
N ALA A 38 -10.53 11.11 1.24
CA ALA A 38 -10.82 12.06 2.31
C ALA A 38 -12.27 12.52 2.20
N GLU A 39 -13.06 12.39 3.27
CA GLU A 39 -14.48 12.74 3.30
C GLU A 39 -14.85 13.49 4.58
N GLY A 40 -15.80 14.43 4.47
CA GLY A 40 -16.35 15.16 5.60
C GLY A 40 -17.44 14.36 6.32
N ILE A 41 -17.34 14.26 7.64
CA ILE A 41 -18.33 13.60 8.50
C ILE A 41 -18.75 14.51 9.66
N ILE A 42 -19.92 14.24 10.22
CA ILE A 42 -20.33 14.77 11.53
C ILE A 42 -19.94 13.72 12.58
N TRP A 43 -19.13 14.11 13.56
CA TRP A 43 -18.61 13.22 14.59
C TRP A 43 -19.00 13.69 15.99
N ASN A 44 -19.54 12.78 16.79
CA ASN A 44 -19.81 12.99 18.21
C ASN A 44 -18.80 12.19 19.05
N TYR A 45 -17.99 12.88 19.86
CA TYR A 45 -16.99 12.23 20.72
C TYR A 45 -17.59 11.56 21.95
N ARG A 46 -18.78 12.00 22.38
CA ARG A 46 -19.47 11.48 23.55
C ARG A 46 -20.89 11.07 23.14
N PRO A 47 -21.05 9.86 22.57
CA PRO A 47 -22.37 9.31 22.31
C PRO A 47 -23.00 8.89 23.65
N GLU A 48 -23.42 9.86 24.47
CA GLU A 48 -24.21 9.56 25.67
C GLU A 48 -25.54 8.92 25.26
N PRO A 49 -26.06 7.95 26.03
CA PRO A 49 -27.47 7.57 25.93
C PRO A 49 -28.31 8.82 26.20
N ALA A 50 -29.28 9.09 25.33
CA ALA A 50 -30.01 10.35 25.32
C ALA A 50 -30.81 10.57 26.61
N ASN A 51 -30.23 11.28 27.58
CA ASN A 51 -31.02 12.05 28.53
C ASN A 51 -31.66 13.15 27.68
N GLN A 52 -32.99 13.19 27.59
CA GLN A 52 -33.77 13.98 26.63
C GLN A 52 -33.57 15.51 26.71
N SER A 53 -32.69 16.04 27.57
CA SER A 53 -32.51 17.47 27.79
C SER A 53 -31.26 18.09 27.16
N LEU A 54 -30.38 17.31 26.52
CA LEU A 54 -29.18 17.84 25.86
C LEU A 54 -29.36 17.82 24.34
N ASN A 55 -29.21 18.99 23.71
CA ASN A 55 -29.25 19.12 22.26
C ASN A 55 -28.12 18.26 21.64
N PRO A 56 -28.42 17.21 20.86
CA PRO A 56 -27.40 16.31 20.29
C PRO A 56 -26.46 17.01 19.30
N PHE A 57 -26.85 18.17 18.77
CA PHE A 57 -25.98 19.02 17.96
C PHE A 57 -24.92 19.78 18.78
N ALA A 58 -25.12 19.95 20.08
CA ALA A 58 -24.17 20.67 20.94
C ALA A 58 -22.82 19.95 21.08
N THR A 59 -22.77 18.64 20.89
CA THR A 59 -21.55 17.81 21.05
C THR A 59 -21.04 17.21 19.74
N SER A 60 -21.59 17.65 18.60
CA SER A 60 -21.26 17.12 17.28
C SER A 60 -20.38 18.09 16.49
N PHE A 61 -19.32 17.58 15.88
CA PHE A 61 -18.31 18.39 15.18
C PHE A 61 -18.10 17.90 13.75
N LYS A 62 -17.93 18.82 12.81
CA LYS A 62 -17.50 18.48 11.44
C LYS A 62 -16.02 18.08 11.46
N LYS A 63 -15.71 16.92 10.89
CA LYS A 63 -14.35 16.38 10.78
C LYS A 63 -14.11 15.88 9.36
N ILE A 64 -12.86 15.87 8.91
CA ILE A 64 -12.46 15.21 7.67
C ILE A 64 -11.73 13.94 8.09
N VAL A 65 -12.14 12.81 7.53
CA VAL A 65 -11.57 11.49 7.83
C VAL A 65 -11.07 10.85 6.54
N TYR A 66 -10.06 10.01 6.68
CA TYR A 66 -9.54 9.20 5.58
C TYR A 66 -10.16 7.80 5.65
N ARG A 67 -10.65 7.31 4.52
CA ARG A 67 -11.27 5.98 4.38
C ARG A 67 -10.62 5.21 3.25
N GLU A 68 -10.47 3.91 3.42
CA GLU A 68 -9.96 3.04 2.37
C GLU A 68 -11.11 2.50 1.53
N TYR A 69 -10.88 2.47 0.23
CA TYR A 69 -11.82 1.97 -0.76
C TYR A 69 -11.20 0.82 -1.55
N GLU A 70 -12.06 0.08 -2.25
CA GLU A 70 -11.66 -0.85 -3.29
C GLU A 70 -11.12 -0.10 -4.52
N THR A 71 -10.59 -0.88 -5.48
CA THR A 71 -10.07 -0.36 -6.75
C THR A 71 -11.06 0.59 -7.41
N HIS A 72 -10.57 1.70 -7.94
CA HIS A 72 -11.37 2.74 -8.59
C HIS A 72 -12.42 3.43 -7.70
N PHE A 73 -12.26 3.40 -6.37
CA PHE A 73 -13.14 4.08 -5.42
C PHE A 73 -14.61 3.62 -5.48
N LYS A 74 -14.85 2.35 -5.86
CA LYS A 74 -16.21 1.80 -6.04
C LYS A 74 -16.96 1.63 -4.72
N LYS A 75 -16.29 1.07 -3.72
CA LYS A 75 -16.88 0.72 -2.44
C LYS A 75 -15.89 0.96 -1.30
N GLU A 76 -16.37 1.49 -0.18
CA GLU A 76 -15.57 1.61 1.04
C GLU A 76 -15.28 0.20 1.61
N LYS A 77 -14.02 -0.04 2.00
CA LYS A 77 -13.64 -1.30 2.63
C LYS A 77 -14.23 -1.40 4.04
N PRO A 78 -14.53 -2.61 4.54
CA PRO A 78 -15.00 -2.80 5.90
C PRO A 78 -14.02 -2.21 6.91
N ARG A 79 -14.54 -1.38 7.82
CA ARG A 79 -13.77 -0.73 8.90
C ARG A 79 -14.14 -1.34 10.24
N SER A 80 -13.16 -1.50 11.14
CA SER A 80 -13.44 -1.90 12.51
C SER A 80 -14.28 -0.84 13.24
N ARG A 81 -15.24 -1.27 14.05
CA ARG A 81 -16.08 -0.37 14.86
C ARG A 81 -15.22 0.53 15.77
N ASN A 82 -14.11 -0.02 16.26
CA ASN A 82 -13.21 0.60 17.23
C ASN A 82 -12.25 1.62 16.61
N SER A 83 -12.10 1.68 15.27
CA SER A 83 -11.18 2.62 14.61
C SER A 83 -11.57 4.09 14.78
N GLY A 84 -12.83 4.39 15.11
CA GLY A 84 -13.31 5.76 15.30
C GLY A 84 -12.98 6.70 14.12
N LEU A 85 -12.23 7.77 14.44
CA LEU A 85 -11.77 8.80 13.51
C LEU A 85 -10.47 8.45 12.76
N LEU A 86 -9.77 7.39 13.16
CA LEU A 86 -8.48 7.04 12.57
C LEU A 86 -8.64 6.67 11.09
N GLY A 87 -7.62 7.03 10.31
CA GLY A 87 -7.51 6.63 8.91
C GLY A 87 -7.23 5.14 8.75
N PRO A 88 -7.22 4.63 7.51
CA PRO A 88 -6.88 3.24 7.24
C PRO A 88 -5.41 2.97 7.56
N THR A 89 -5.13 1.74 7.98
CA THR A 89 -3.75 1.32 8.22
C THR A 89 -3.17 0.74 6.95
N LEU A 90 -2.17 1.43 6.39
CA LEU A 90 -1.48 1.01 5.18
C LEU A 90 -0.21 0.25 5.58
N TYR A 91 -0.11 -1.02 5.17
CA TYR A 91 1.02 -1.89 5.53
C TYR A 91 1.86 -2.25 4.30
N ALA A 92 3.17 -2.25 4.49
CA ALA A 92 4.15 -2.66 3.49
C ALA A 92 5.39 -3.23 4.17
N GLU A 93 6.11 -4.09 3.48
CA GLU A 93 7.37 -4.68 3.90
C GLU A 93 8.55 -3.85 3.37
N VAL A 94 9.75 -4.10 3.91
CA VAL A 94 10.97 -3.44 3.44
C VAL A 94 11.24 -3.88 2.00
N GLY A 95 11.37 -2.91 1.11
CA GLY A 95 11.57 -3.13 -0.32
C GLY A 95 10.28 -3.05 -1.14
N ASP A 96 9.10 -3.02 -0.52
CA ASP A 96 7.84 -2.82 -1.23
C ASP A 96 7.70 -1.38 -1.75
N ILE A 97 6.95 -1.23 -2.84
CA ILE A 97 6.53 0.08 -3.35
C ILE A 97 5.06 0.29 -3.01
N MET A 98 4.77 1.33 -2.23
CA MET A 98 3.40 1.73 -1.91
C MET A 98 2.89 2.77 -2.92
N LYS A 99 1.79 2.46 -3.60
CA LYS A 99 1.08 3.38 -4.48
C LYS A 99 -0.27 3.75 -3.87
N VAL A 100 -0.36 4.98 -3.37
CA VAL A 100 -1.59 5.52 -2.79
C VAL A 100 -2.34 6.35 -3.83
N HIS A 101 -3.49 5.86 -4.24
CA HIS A 101 -4.47 6.59 -5.05
C HIS A 101 -5.35 7.42 -4.13
N PHE A 102 -5.12 8.73 -4.11
CA PHE A 102 -5.84 9.65 -3.24
C PHE A 102 -6.98 10.36 -3.98
N LYS A 103 -8.15 10.47 -3.35
CA LYS A 103 -9.28 11.27 -3.82
C LYS A 103 -9.82 12.14 -2.69
N ASN A 104 -9.78 13.46 -2.87
CA ASN A 104 -10.38 14.39 -1.94
C ASN A 104 -11.86 14.61 -2.28
N LYS A 105 -12.77 14.19 -1.38
CA LYS A 105 -14.22 14.48 -1.43
C LYS A 105 -14.63 15.49 -0.35
N ALA A 106 -13.70 16.03 0.42
CA ALA A 106 -13.99 17.02 1.45
C ALA A 106 -14.04 18.44 0.88
N ASP A 107 -14.70 19.33 1.61
CA ASP A 107 -14.85 20.74 1.22
C ASP A 107 -13.55 21.54 1.30
N LYS A 108 -12.51 20.99 1.94
CA LYS A 108 -11.22 21.65 2.15
C LYS A 108 -10.12 20.96 1.33
N PRO A 109 -9.13 21.71 0.83
CA PRO A 109 -7.94 21.10 0.23
C PRO A 109 -7.18 20.32 1.30
N VAL A 110 -7.02 19.02 1.09
CA VAL A 110 -6.26 18.12 1.97
C VAL A 110 -5.35 17.23 1.12
N SER A 111 -4.27 16.76 1.73
CA SER A 111 -3.26 15.90 1.11
C SER A 111 -2.84 14.77 2.06
N ILE A 112 -1.91 13.90 1.63
CA ILE A 112 -1.32 12.84 2.45
C ILE A 112 0.20 13.00 2.40
N HIS A 113 0.82 13.34 3.52
CA HIS A 113 2.27 13.41 3.64
C HIS A 113 2.83 12.08 4.18
N PRO A 114 3.66 11.36 3.43
CA PRO A 114 4.29 10.14 3.91
C PRO A 114 5.38 10.45 4.96
N GLN A 115 5.39 9.71 6.07
CA GLN A 115 6.41 9.80 7.10
C GLN A 115 7.10 8.45 7.28
N GLY A 116 8.44 8.46 7.44
CA GLY A 116 9.21 7.25 7.74
C GLY A 116 9.46 6.31 6.55
N ILE A 117 9.19 6.77 5.32
CA ILE A 117 9.47 6.03 4.08
C ILE A 117 10.18 6.93 3.07
N GLN A 118 10.84 6.34 2.07
CA GLN A 118 11.43 7.10 0.96
C GLN A 118 10.34 7.50 -0.04
N TYR A 119 10.38 8.74 -0.51
CA TYR A 119 9.43 9.27 -1.48
C TYR A 119 10.07 10.35 -2.36
N SER A 120 9.51 10.55 -3.56
CA SER A 120 9.94 11.62 -4.47
C SER A 120 9.35 12.98 -4.07
N LYS A 121 9.91 14.10 -4.56
CA LYS A 121 9.35 15.44 -4.30
C LYS A 121 7.90 15.59 -4.75
N PHE A 122 7.49 14.93 -5.83
CA PHE A 122 6.11 14.91 -6.30
C PHE A 122 5.16 14.17 -5.35
N SER A 123 5.70 13.34 -4.46
CA SER A 123 4.97 12.54 -3.48
C SER A 123 5.02 13.12 -2.06
N GLU A 124 5.70 14.25 -1.86
CA GLU A 124 5.79 14.92 -0.55
C GLU A 124 4.45 15.51 -0.13
N ALA A 125 3.59 15.86 -1.09
CA ALA A 125 2.22 16.35 -0.87
C ALA A 125 2.10 17.57 0.08
N ILE A 126 3.20 18.30 0.24
CA ILE A 126 3.27 19.60 0.90
C ILE A 126 3.27 20.64 -0.22
N THR A 127 2.37 21.61 -0.14
CA THR A 127 2.43 22.77 -1.03
C THR A 127 3.71 23.53 -0.68
N PRO A 128 4.67 23.71 -1.61
CA PRO A 128 5.79 24.59 -1.33
C PRO A 128 5.21 25.98 -1.06
N TRP A 129 5.56 26.57 0.08
CA TRP A 129 5.21 27.95 0.41
C TRP A 129 5.48 28.81 -0.82
N LYS A 130 4.48 29.60 -1.23
CA LYS A 130 4.49 30.45 -2.41
C LYS A 130 5.92 30.89 -2.78
N ARG A 131 6.46 30.39 -3.90
CA ARG A 131 7.47 31.17 -4.64
C ARG A 131 6.76 32.37 -5.24
N VAL A 132 6.41 33.35 -4.40
CA VAL A 132 6.16 34.73 -4.86
C VAL A 132 7.53 35.37 -4.89
N THR A 133 8.19 35.27 -6.03
CA THR A 133 9.12 36.25 -6.59
C THR A 133 9.37 35.82 -8.03
N GLU A 134 8.56 36.34 -8.94
CA GLU A 134 9.03 36.86 -10.23
C GLU A 134 8.77 38.37 -10.21
#